data_AF-A0A7J7KCH6-F1
#
_entry.id   AF-A0A7J7KCH6-F1
#
_cell.length_a   1.000
_cell.length_b   1.000
_cell.length_c   1.000
_cell.angle_alpha   90.00
_cell.angle_beta   90.00
_cell.angle_gamma   90.00
#
_symmetry.space_group_name_H-M   'P 1'
#
loop_
_entity.id
_entity.type
_entity.pdbx_description
1 polymer ?
#
loop_
_entity_poly.entity_id
_entity_poly.type
_entity_poly.pdbx_seq_one_letter_code
_entity_poly.pdbx_strand_id
1 'polypeptide(L)'
;MYIPDFDGKQTYTGEIIHSRYYQNPSHYVGKTVVIVGARFSALDILVDIHTVAKKIYVSHHYDHITAPLCENAEYVKDIAKIDGNDIILLDGKVVQADIILLGTGYR
;
A
#
# COMPACT_ATOMS: atom_id res chain seq x y z
N MET A 1 -15.32 6.33 5.69
CA MET A 1 -13.97 5.81 5.32
C MET A 1 -13.53 4.85 6.40
N TYR A 2 -12.87 3.75 6.05
CA TYR A 2 -12.25 2.87 7.05
C TYR A 2 -10.75 3.09 7.04
N ILE A 3 -10.18 3.47 8.18
CA ILE A 3 -8.74 3.62 8.38
C ILE A 3 -8.35 2.53 9.38
N PRO A 4 -7.57 1.51 8.98
CA PRO A 4 -7.04 0.54 9.92
C PRO A 4 -6.17 1.24 10.96
N ASP A 5 -6.23 0.73 12.18
CA ASP A 5 -5.24 1.06 13.19
C ASP A 5 -4.08 0.06 13.04
N PHE A 6 -2.89 0.57 12.76
CA PHE A 6 -1.69 -0.25 12.68
C PHE A 6 -0.88 -0.01 13.95
N ASP A 7 -0.40 -1.08 14.57
CA ASP A 7 0.48 -0.95 15.72
C ASP A 7 1.71 -0.13 15.34
N GLY A 8 2.00 0.93 16.10
CA GLY A 8 3.14 1.81 15.84
C GLY A 8 2.96 2.78 14.68
N LYS A 9 1.77 2.91 14.09
CA LYS A 9 1.45 3.89 13.04
C LYS A 9 1.92 5.32 13.33
N GLN A 10 1.88 5.75 14.58
CA GLN A 10 2.32 7.08 15.02
C GLN A 10 3.82 7.32 14.84
N THR A 11 4.60 6.26 14.66
CA THR A 11 6.05 6.33 14.41
C THR A 11 6.36 6.50 12.93
N TYR A 12 5.39 6.25 12.05
CA TYR A 12 5.56 6.35 10.61
C TYR A 12 5.83 7.78 10.17
N THR A 13 6.96 8.00 9.49
CA THR A 13 7.34 9.34 9.01
C THR A 13 6.90 9.61 7.58
N GLY A 14 6.48 8.56 6.86
CA GLY A 14 5.87 8.68 5.55
C GLY A 14 4.41 9.12 5.61
N GLU A 15 3.77 9.14 4.45
CA GLU A 15 2.38 9.57 4.32
C GLU A 15 1.41 8.41 4.40
N ILE A 16 0.29 8.57 5.12
CA ILE A 16 -0.82 7.62 5.12
C ILE A 16 -2.04 8.32 4.55
N ILE A 17 -2.50 7.85 3.39
CA ILE A 17 -3.58 8.47 2.63
C ILE A 17 -4.65 7.44 2.30
N HIS A 18 -5.92 7.80 2.47
CA HIS A 18 -7.03 6.94 2.02
C HIS A 18 -7.31 7.13 0.54
N SER A 19 -7.68 6.06 -0.18
CA SER A 19 -7.95 6.09 -1.63
C SER A 19 -8.93 7.20 -2.06
N ARG A 20 -9.88 7.56 -1.20
CA ARG A 20 -10.80 8.72 -1.39
C ARG A 20 -10.11 10.06 -1.68
N TYR A 21 -8.86 10.21 -1.26
CA TYR A 21 -8.07 11.43 -1.44
C TYR A 21 -7.09 11.32 -2.60
N TYR A 22 -7.10 10.19 -3.31
CA TYR A 22 -6.42 10.09 -4.58
C TYR A 22 -6.97 11.13 -5.56
N GLN A 23 -6.09 11.84 -6.25
CA GLN A 23 -6.46 12.84 -7.24
C GLN A 23 -5.83 12.57 -8.60
N ASN A 24 -4.52 12.30 -8.62
CA ASN A 24 -3.75 12.09 -9.84
C ASN A 24 -2.43 11.34 -9.53
N PRO A 25 -1.77 10.75 -10.54
CA PRO A 25 -0.57 9.95 -10.35
C PRO A 25 0.68 10.78 -10.02
N SER A 26 0.69 12.10 -10.28
CA SER A 26 1.88 12.95 -10.11
C SER A 26 2.42 12.95 -8.67
N HIS A 27 1.55 12.76 -7.66
CA HIS A 27 1.97 12.66 -6.27
C HIS A 27 2.81 11.42 -5.95
N TYR A 28 2.78 10.41 -6.82
CA TYR A 28 3.43 9.10 -6.63
C TYR A 28 4.71 8.94 -7.45
N VAL A 29 5.11 9.96 -8.23
CA VAL A 29 6.31 9.92 -9.09
C VAL A 29 7.56 9.61 -8.27
N GLY A 30 8.26 8.53 -8.64
CA GLY A 30 9.51 8.10 -8.00
C GLY A 30 9.35 7.53 -6.59
N LYS A 31 8.13 7.45 -6.06
CA LYS A 31 7.87 6.99 -4.69
C LYS A 31 7.70 5.47 -4.61
N THR A 32 7.99 4.92 -3.45
CA THR A 32 7.62 3.56 -3.07
C THR A 32 6.29 3.59 -2.32
N VAL A 33 5.33 2.77 -2.74
CA VAL A 33 3.95 2.85 -2.27
C VAL A 33 3.50 1.48 -1.75
N VAL A 34 2.89 1.44 -0.57
CA VAL A 34 2.17 0.26 -0.06
C VAL A 34 0.69 0.52 -0.21
N ILE A 35 0.02 -0.25 -1.06
CA ILE A 35 -1.43 -0.23 -1.22
C ILE A 35 -2.02 -1.29 -0.30
N VAL A 36 -2.83 -0.87 0.69
CA VAL A 36 -3.48 -1.78 1.64
C VAL A 36 -4.84 -2.18 1.08
N GLY A 37 -4.99 -3.47 0.78
CA GLY A 37 -6.15 -4.06 0.14
C GLY A 37 -5.95 -4.30 -1.35
N ALA A 38 -6.57 -5.36 -1.87
CA ALA A 38 -6.48 -5.78 -3.27
C ALA A 38 -7.87 -5.88 -3.93
N ARG A 39 -8.71 -4.85 -3.73
CA ARG A 39 -10.05 -4.73 -4.34
C ARG A 39 -10.08 -3.58 -5.36
N PHE A 40 -11.23 -3.34 -5.99
CA PHE A 40 -11.41 -2.41 -7.11
C PHE A 40 -10.63 -1.09 -6.99
N SER A 41 -10.88 -0.25 -5.98
CA SER A 41 -10.19 1.05 -5.86
C SER A 41 -8.66 0.95 -5.69
N ALA A 42 -8.18 -0.10 -5.03
CA ALA A 42 -6.75 -0.32 -4.87
C ALA A 42 -6.11 -0.73 -6.21
N LEU A 43 -6.79 -1.57 -6.99
CA LEU A 43 -6.33 -2.02 -8.30
C LEU A 43 -6.39 -0.89 -9.34
N ASP A 44 -7.45 -0.08 -9.34
CA ASP A 44 -7.57 1.07 -10.24
C ASP A 44 -6.43 2.08 -10.02
N ILE A 45 -6.14 2.42 -8.75
CA ILE A 45 -5.04 3.32 -8.40
C ILE A 45 -3.70 2.67 -8.72
N LEU A 46 -3.53 1.37 -8.48
CA LEU A 46 -2.32 0.65 -8.87
C LEU A 46 -2.05 0.80 -10.36
N VAL A 47 -3.08 0.60 -11.20
CA VAL A 47 -2.94 0.72 -12.65
C VAL A 47 -2.56 2.13 -13.06
N ASP A 48 -3.12 3.15 -12.41
CA ASP A 48 -2.83 4.55 -12.74
C ASP A 48 -1.41 4.97 -12.33
N ILE A 49 -0.93 4.53 -11.15
CA ILE A 49 0.37 4.98 -10.62
C ILE A 49 1.55 4.08 -11.03
N HIS A 50 1.33 2.88 -11.57
CA HIS A 50 2.42 1.93 -11.84
C HIS A 50 3.47 2.48 -12.81
N THR A 51 3.11 3.42 -13.69
CA THR A 51 4.05 3.98 -14.68
C THR A 51 4.97 5.05 -14.09
N VAL A 52 4.58 5.64 -12.96
CA VAL A 52 5.30 6.75 -12.33
C VAL A 52 5.94 6.38 -11.00
N ALA A 53 5.38 5.42 -10.27
CA ALA A 53 5.90 4.95 -9.00
C ALA A 53 7.16 4.10 -9.20
N LYS A 54 8.09 4.18 -8.25
CA LYS A 54 9.33 3.38 -8.28
C LYS A 54 9.07 1.90 -7.97
N LYS A 55 8.26 1.63 -6.95
CA LYS A 55 7.94 0.28 -6.47
C LYS A 55 6.58 0.31 -5.78
N ILE A 56 5.76 -0.71 -6.00
CA ILE A 56 4.45 -0.84 -5.40
C ILE A 56 4.37 -2.17 -4.66
N TYR A 57 3.94 -2.13 -3.40
CA TYR A 57 3.57 -3.31 -2.63
C TYR A 57 2.06 -3.36 -2.49
N VAL A 58 1.45 -4.50 -2.78
CA VAL A 58 0.01 -4.70 -2.64
C VAL A 58 -0.24 -5.64 -1.47
N SER A 59 -0.67 -5.08 -0.33
CA SER A 59 -1.00 -5.86 0.86
C SER A 59 -2.37 -6.52 0.72
N HIS A 60 -2.45 -7.80 1.01
CA HIS A 60 -3.70 -8.56 0.99
C HIS A 60 -3.74 -9.70 2.03
N HIS A 61 -4.95 -10.10 2.41
CA HIS A 61 -5.21 -11.26 3.28
C HIS A 61 -5.52 -12.55 2.51
N TYR A 62 -5.56 -12.54 1.17
CA TYR A 62 -5.82 -13.77 0.41
C TYR A 62 -4.72 -14.81 0.65
N ASP A 63 -5.13 -16.08 0.81
CA ASP A 63 -4.20 -17.20 0.97
C ASP A 63 -3.36 -17.42 -0.29
N HIS A 64 -4.01 -17.33 -1.45
CA HIS A 64 -3.40 -17.53 -2.76
C HIS A 64 -3.91 -16.43 -3.71
N ILE A 65 -2.99 -15.58 -4.17
CA ILE A 65 -3.27 -14.61 -5.23
C ILE A 65 -2.28 -14.85 -6.37
N THR A 66 -2.80 -15.01 -7.57
CA THR A 66 -2.01 -15.30 -8.79
C THR A 66 -2.31 -14.31 -9.91
N ALA A 67 -3.17 -13.32 -9.64
CA ALA A 67 -3.51 -12.29 -10.62
C ALA A 67 -2.23 -11.54 -11.04
N PRO A 68 -1.94 -11.43 -12.34
CA PRO A 68 -0.71 -10.77 -12.79
C PRO A 68 -0.67 -9.32 -12.30
N LEU A 69 0.52 -8.87 -11.91
CA LEU A 69 0.79 -7.49 -11.54
C LEU A 69 1.67 -6.82 -12.59
N CYS A 70 1.71 -5.48 -12.54
CA CYS A 70 2.68 -4.68 -13.26
C CYS A 70 4.11 -5.03 -12.79
N GLU A 71 5.11 -4.81 -13.64
CA GLU A 71 6.50 -5.22 -13.40
C GLU A 71 7.10 -4.68 -12.09
N ASN A 72 6.73 -3.45 -11.70
CA ASN A 72 7.19 -2.80 -10.47
C ASN A 72 6.28 -3.04 -9.26
N ALA A 73 5.29 -3.93 -9.37
CA ALA A 73 4.34 -4.25 -8.30
C ALA A 73 4.55 -5.67 -7.76
N GLU A 74 4.36 -5.83 -6.46
CA GLU A 74 4.57 -7.10 -5.77
C GLU A 74 3.49 -7.31 -4.70
N TYR A 75 2.91 -8.51 -4.64
CA TYR A 75 2.02 -8.86 -3.55
C TYR A 75 2.79 -9.15 -2.27
N VAL A 76 2.27 -8.63 -1.17
CA VAL A 76 2.83 -8.84 0.16
C VAL A 76 1.73 -9.15 1.17
N LYS A 77 2.09 -9.73 2.30
CA LYS A 77 1.12 -9.94 3.40
C LYS A 77 0.71 -8.62 4.04
N ASP A 78 -0.39 -8.66 4.79
CA ASP A 78 -0.87 -7.49 5.50
C ASP A 78 0.14 -6.95 6.50
N ILE A 79 0.03 -5.65 6.77
CA ILE A 79 0.88 -4.93 7.73
C ILE A 79 0.55 -5.45 9.13
N ALA A 80 1.56 -5.97 9.81
CA ALA A 80 1.47 -6.38 11.21
C ALA A 80 1.71 -5.19 12.14
N LYS A 81 2.79 -4.43 11.89
CA LYS A 81 3.15 -3.23 12.66
C LYS A 81 4.05 -2.30 11.86
N ILE A 82 4.20 -1.08 12.34
CA ILE A 82 5.08 -0.07 11.78
C ILE A 82 6.05 0.38 12.87
N ASP A 83 7.33 0.45 12.55
CA ASP A 83 8.41 0.93 13.42
C ASP A 83 9.28 1.94 12.67
N GLY A 84 8.98 3.23 12.86
CA GLY A 84 9.58 4.29 12.06
C GLY A 84 9.21 4.12 10.58
N ASN A 85 10.19 3.91 9.72
CA ASN A 85 9.97 3.70 8.28
C ASN A 85 9.86 2.22 7.89
N ASP A 86 10.07 1.32 8.85
CA ASP A 86 10.00 -0.12 8.63
C ASP A 86 8.56 -0.59 8.81
N ILE A 87 7.96 -1.05 7.72
CA ILE A 87 6.64 -1.65 7.68
C ILE A 87 6.85 -3.17 7.76
N ILE A 88 6.45 -3.74 8.89
CA ILE A 88 6.64 -5.16 9.20
C ILE A 88 5.35 -5.89 8.87
N LEU A 89 5.46 -6.90 8.02
CA LEU A 89 4.35 -7.66 7.48
C LEU A 89 4.10 -8.94 8.30
N LEU A 90 2.92 -9.54 8.14
CA LEU A 90 2.53 -10.74 8.90
C LEU A 90 3.42 -11.98 8.64
N ASP A 91 4.12 -12.03 7.50
CA ASP A 91 5.11 -13.08 7.19
C ASP A 91 6.51 -12.77 7.76
N GLY A 92 6.67 -11.67 8.51
CA GLY A 92 7.93 -11.20 9.07
C GLY A 92 8.81 -10.43 8.08
N LYS A 93 8.40 -10.28 6.82
CA LYS A 93 9.10 -9.42 5.85
C LYS A 93 9.01 -7.97 6.29
N VAL A 94 10.10 -7.23 6.08
CA VAL A 94 10.16 -5.79 6.32
C VAL A 94 10.25 -5.08 4.99
N VAL A 95 9.40 -4.08 4.79
CA VAL A 95 9.41 -3.21 3.62
C VAL A 95 9.45 -1.75 4.05
N GLN A 96 10.02 -0.89 3.21
CA GLN A 96 9.98 0.55 3.40
C GLN A 96 9.18 1.19 2.28
N ALA A 97 8.42 2.23 2.62
CA ALA A 97 7.62 2.97 1.66
C ALA A 97 7.57 4.46 2.04
N ASP A 98 7.30 5.29 1.04
CA ASP A 98 7.06 6.72 1.22
C ASP A 98 5.58 6.97 1.54
N ILE A 99 4.69 6.16 0.96
CA ILE A 99 3.23 6.31 1.08
C ILE A 99 2.57 4.96 1.40
N ILE A 100 1.67 4.96 2.39
CA ILE A 100 0.69 3.90 2.63
C ILE A 100 -0.67 4.39 2.10
N LEU A 101 -1.13 3.80 1.01
CA LEU A 101 -2.42 4.08 0.38
C LEU A 101 -3.48 3.08 0.85
N LEU A 102 -4.48 3.57 1.58
CA LEU A 102 -5.54 2.73 2.16
C LEU A 102 -6.67 2.54 1.15
N GLY A 103 -6.71 1.37 0.52
CA GLY A 103 -7.79 0.87 -0.35
C GLY A 103 -8.88 0.13 0.42
N THR A 104 -9.06 0.46 1.71
CA THR A 104 -9.82 -0.33 2.69
C THR A 104 -11.33 -0.05 2.72
N GLY A 105 -11.81 0.75 1.77
CA GLY A 105 -13.24 1.02 1.57
C GLY A 105 -13.85 1.99 2.58
N TYR A 106 -15.18 1.99 2.64
CA TYR A 106 -15.97 2.88 3.49
C TYR A 106 -16.74 2.02 4.52
N ARG A 107 -16.87 2.53 5.75
CA ARG A 107 -17.85 2.04 6.72
C ARG A 107 -19.19 2.70 6.44
#